data_AF-A0A8T5QYU6-F1
#
_entry.id   AF-A0A8T5QYU6-F1
#
_cell.length_a   1.000
_cell.length_b   1.000
_cell.length_c   1.000
_cell.angle_alpha   90.00
_cell.angle_beta   90.00
_cell.angle_gamma   90.00
#
_symmetry.space_group_name_H-M   'P 1'
#
loop_
_entity.id
_entity.type
_entity.pdbx_description
1 polymer ?
#
loop_
_entity_poly.entity_id
_entity_poly.type
_entity_poly.pdbx_seq_one_letter_code
_entity_poly.pdbx_strand_id
1 'polypeptide(L)'
;MPQFSFIEAIRRLNEIGMLDLVLPFLLFFTIIFAALQKTMILGRKGKDGSIENADEVKKYNIVIALVIACLAVIPHIVFNDGDLTNGKLGGPLMGMPNVVEIINNSLPSVAVWVVAILMLLLLIGLFGIEGAAGASLKKWIVGVAVVVVIYIFVSAAGYLQALPQSMSFLQDPVNQAVLLILLIFGIIIWFIVGRGGGGRPTPST
;
A
#
# COMPACT_ATOMS: atom_id res chain seq x y z
N MET A 1 9.86 -40.32 -24.66
CA MET A 1 8.80 -39.28 -24.63
C MET A 1 9.38 -38.08 -23.90
N PRO A 2 9.32 -36.86 -24.45
CA PRO A 2 9.78 -35.68 -23.70
C PRO A 2 8.99 -35.62 -22.38
N GLN A 3 9.72 -35.63 -21.26
CA GLN A 3 9.12 -35.51 -19.94
C GLN A 3 8.53 -34.10 -19.86
N PHE A 4 7.20 -33.98 -19.85
CA PHE A 4 6.55 -32.70 -19.62
C PHE A 4 6.91 -32.23 -18.22
N SER A 5 7.89 -31.33 -18.14
CA SER A 5 8.22 -30.65 -16.89
C SER A 5 7.14 -29.61 -16.59
N PHE A 6 6.74 -29.51 -15.33
CA PHE A 6 5.83 -28.45 -14.88
C PHE A 6 6.33 -27.05 -15.27
N ILE A 7 7.66 -26.84 -15.25
CA ILE A 7 8.28 -25.57 -15.63
C ILE A 7 8.03 -25.27 -17.12
N GLU A 8 8.08 -26.28 -17.98
CA GLU A 8 7.79 -26.15 -19.41
C GLU A 8 6.30 -25.85 -19.64
N ALA A 9 5.41 -26.47 -18.86
CA ALA A 9 3.98 -26.16 -18.91
C ALA A 9 3.68 -24.70 -18.52
N ILE A 10 4.31 -24.20 -17.46
CA ILE A 10 4.16 -22.81 -17.00
C ILE A 10 4.78 -21.82 -18.00
N ARG A 11 5.95 -22.16 -18.56
CA ARG A 11 6.58 -21.34 -19.60
C ARG A 11 5.67 -21.22 -20.83
N ARG A 12 5.10 -22.33 -21.30
CA ARG A 12 4.12 -22.31 -22.39
C ARG A 12 2.89 -21.47 -22.06
N LEU A 13 2.40 -21.55 -20.83
CA LEU A 13 1.27 -20.73 -20.35
C LEU A 13 1.59 -19.23 -20.36
N ASN A 14 2.83 -18.88 -20.03
CA ASN A 14 3.34 -17.51 -20.11
C ASN A 14 3.50 -17.06 -21.57
N GLU A 15 4.07 -17.90 -22.43
CA GLU A 15 4.30 -17.60 -23.85
C GLU A 15 3.01 -17.40 -24.64
N ILE A 16 1.93 -18.10 -24.29
CA ILE A 16 0.60 -17.87 -24.90
C ILE A 16 -0.14 -16.66 -24.29
N GLY A 17 0.48 -15.92 -23.36
CA GLY A 17 -0.11 -14.74 -22.70
C GLY A 17 -1.23 -15.06 -21.71
N MET A 18 -1.37 -16.33 -21.28
CA MET A 18 -2.45 -16.71 -20.37
C MET A 18 -2.23 -16.14 -18.96
N LEU A 19 -0.98 -16.03 -18.50
CA LEU A 19 -0.68 -15.39 -17.23
C LEU A 19 -0.98 -13.88 -17.26
N ASP A 20 -0.66 -13.23 -18.37
CA ASP A 20 -0.93 -11.81 -18.58
C ASP A 20 -2.44 -11.51 -18.59
N LEU A 21 -3.27 -12.46 -19.03
CA LEU A 21 -4.73 -12.34 -18.96
C LEU A 21 -5.28 -12.68 -17.56
N VAL A 22 -4.90 -13.84 -17.00
CA VAL A 22 -5.55 -14.41 -15.81
C VAL A 22 -5.24 -13.59 -14.55
N LEU A 23 -4.00 -13.09 -14.40
CA LEU A 23 -3.59 -12.34 -13.22
C LEU A 23 -4.39 -11.03 -13.04
N PRO A 24 -4.40 -10.09 -14.00
CA PRO A 24 -5.19 -8.87 -13.87
C PRO A 24 -6.69 -9.14 -13.89
N PHE A 25 -7.15 -10.18 -14.59
CA PHE A 25 -8.56 -10.59 -14.56
C PHE A 25 -9.02 -10.97 -13.15
N LEU A 26 -8.30 -11.86 -12.46
CA LEU A 26 -8.66 -12.26 -11.11
C LEU A 26 -8.64 -11.09 -10.14
N LEU A 27 -7.68 -10.18 -10.29
CA LEU A 27 -7.57 -8.97 -9.48
C LEU A 27 -8.77 -8.05 -9.68
N PHE A 28 -9.08 -7.67 -10.92
CA PHE A 28 -10.22 -6.79 -11.23
C PHE A 28 -11.55 -7.41 -10.85
N PHE A 29 -11.75 -8.68 -11.20
CA PHE A 29 -12.95 -9.42 -10.84
C PHE A 29 -13.17 -9.40 -9.32
N THR A 30 -12.13 -9.70 -8.53
CA THR A 30 -12.22 -9.74 -7.07
C THR A 30 -12.51 -8.37 -6.48
N ILE A 31 -11.84 -7.32 -6.96
CA ILE A 31 -12.05 -5.95 -6.47
C ILE A 31 -13.48 -5.47 -6.76
N ILE A 32 -13.94 -5.61 -8.01
CA ILE A 32 -15.28 -5.18 -8.41
C ILE A 32 -16.34 -6.01 -7.69
N PHE A 33 -16.17 -7.33 -7.63
CA PHE A 33 -17.08 -8.21 -6.90
C PHE A 33 -17.19 -7.81 -5.42
N ALA A 34 -16.05 -7.60 -4.74
CA ALA A 34 -16.02 -7.17 -3.35
C ALA A 34 -16.65 -5.78 -3.15
N ALA A 35 -16.42 -4.85 -4.07
CA ALA A 35 -17.01 -3.51 -4.04
C ALA A 35 -18.54 -3.58 -4.21
N LEU A 36 -19.05 -4.38 -5.15
CA LEU A 36 -20.49 -4.58 -5.35
C LEU A 36 -21.15 -5.27 -4.15
N GLN A 37 -20.46 -6.23 -3.52
CA GLN A 37 -20.93 -6.88 -2.30
C GLN A 37 -20.99 -5.92 -1.12
N LYS A 38 -19.95 -5.09 -0.94
CA LYS A 38 -19.88 -4.15 0.19
C LYS A 38 -20.84 -2.97 0.06
N THR A 39 -21.07 -2.49 -1.16
CA THR A 39 -21.97 -1.35 -1.42
C THR A 39 -23.44 -1.74 -1.42
N MET A 40 -23.77 -3.04 -1.52
CA MET A 40 -25.16 -3.54 -1.51
C MET A 40 -26.05 -2.87 -2.57
N ILE A 41 -25.46 -2.45 -3.70
CA ILE A 41 -26.16 -1.62 -4.70
C ILE A 41 -27.38 -2.31 -5.34
N LEU A 42 -27.41 -3.65 -5.36
CA LEU A 42 -28.50 -4.46 -5.92
C LEU A 42 -29.40 -5.11 -4.85
N GLY A 43 -29.09 -4.95 -3.57
CA GLY A 43 -29.79 -5.64 -2.47
C GLY A 43 -30.39 -4.66 -1.48
N ARG A 44 -31.66 -4.88 -1.10
CA ARG A 44 -32.34 -4.05 -0.10
C ARG A 44 -32.12 -4.63 1.29
N LYS A 45 -31.72 -3.78 2.24
CA LYS A 45 -31.66 -4.17 3.66
C LYS A 45 -33.09 -4.37 4.16
N GLY A 46 -33.40 -5.58 4.62
CA GLY A 46 -34.66 -5.91 5.27
C GLY A 46 -34.83 -5.15 6.58
N LYS A 47 -36.07 -5.10 7.09
CA LYS A 47 -36.42 -4.35 8.32
C LYS A 47 -35.70 -4.84 9.59
N ASP A 48 -35.17 -6.06 9.58
CA ASP A 48 -34.39 -6.67 10.67
C ASP A 48 -32.86 -6.57 10.46
N GLY A 49 -32.42 -5.90 9.40
CA GLY A 49 -31.00 -5.84 9.01
C GLY A 49 -30.49 -7.04 8.21
N SER A 50 -31.31 -8.07 7.98
CA SER A 50 -31.01 -9.17 7.08
C SER A 50 -31.16 -8.75 5.61
N ILE A 51 -30.42 -9.42 4.73
CA ILE A 51 -30.45 -9.14 3.30
C ILE A 51 -31.57 -9.98 2.67
N GLU A 52 -32.65 -9.33 2.27
CA GLU A 52 -33.71 -9.98 1.51
C GLU A 52 -33.14 -10.35 0.12
N ASN A 53 -33.24 -11.63 -0.27
CA ASN A 53 -32.67 -12.18 -1.52
C ASN A 53 -31.14 -12.11 -1.67
N ALA A 54 -30.39 -12.36 -0.58
CA ALA A 54 -28.91 -12.34 -0.59
C ALA A 54 -28.27 -13.23 -1.68
N ASP A 55 -28.85 -14.41 -1.93
CA ASP A 55 -28.32 -15.36 -2.90
C ASP A 55 -28.47 -14.86 -4.34
N GLU A 56 -29.55 -14.16 -4.66
CA GLU A 56 -29.78 -13.60 -5.98
C GLU A 56 -28.84 -12.42 -6.24
N VAL A 57 -28.73 -11.51 -5.27
CA VAL A 57 -27.80 -10.37 -5.31
C VAL A 57 -26.37 -10.85 -5.53
N LYS A 58 -25.97 -11.95 -4.88
CA LYS A 58 -24.64 -12.54 -5.08
C LYS A 58 -24.44 -13.05 -6.50
N LYS A 59 -25.42 -13.75 -7.08
CA LYS A 59 -25.34 -14.22 -8.48
C LYS A 59 -25.21 -13.06 -9.46
N TYR A 60 -25.99 -12.00 -9.29
CA TYR A 60 -25.89 -10.81 -10.13
C TYR A 60 -24.56 -10.09 -9.98
N ASN A 61 -24.07 -9.91 -8.75
CA ASN A 61 -22.77 -9.30 -8.49
C ASN A 61 -21.63 -10.08 -9.14
N ILE A 62 -21.68 -11.43 -9.15
CA ILE A 62 -20.70 -12.27 -9.84
C ILE A 62 -20.72 -11.99 -11.35
N VAL A 63 -21.91 -12.01 -11.97
CA VAL A 63 -22.05 -11.80 -13.42
C VAL A 63 -21.59 -10.41 -13.83
N ILE A 64 -21.98 -9.38 -13.08
CA ILE A 64 -21.58 -7.99 -13.37
C ILE A 64 -20.07 -7.80 -13.20
N ALA A 65 -19.50 -8.31 -12.11
CA ALA A 65 -18.06 -8.25 -11.89
C ALA A 65 -17.29 -8.98 -13.00
N LEU A 66 -17.80 -10.12 -13.47
CA LEU A 66 -17.22 -10.88 -14.58
C LEU A 66 -17.21 -10.04 -15.87
N VAL A 67 -18.35 -9.45 -16.24
CA VAL A 67 -18.48 -8.63 -17.44
C VAL A 67 -17.56 -7.41 -17.38
N ILE A 68 -17.53 -6.71 -16.25
CA ILE A 68 -16.66 -5.53 -16.05
C ILE A 68 -15.18 -5.93 -16.11
N ALA A 69 -14.79 -7.05 -15.48
CA ALA A 69 -13.42 -7.54 -15.50
C ALA A 69 -12.99 -7.90 -16.93
N CYS A 70 -13.83 -8.59 -17.70
CA CYS A 70 -13.56 -8.87 -19.12
C CYS A 70 -13.44 -7.58 -19.94
N LEU A 71 -14.33 -6.61 -19.73
CA LEU A 71 -14.29 -5.32 -20.43
C LEU A 71 -13.04 -4.50 -20.10
N ALA A 72 -12.48 -4.64 -18.90
CA ALA A 72 -11.25 -3.96 -18.52
C ALA A 72 -9.99 -4.68 -19.05
N VAL A 73 -9.98 -6.01 -18.99
CA VAL A 73 -8.77 -6.82 -19.25
C VAL A 73 -8.60 -7.15 -20.73
N ILE A 74 -9.68 -7.43 -21.47
CA ILE A 74 -9.57 -7.76 -22.90
C ILE A 74 -8.88 -6.61 -23.66
N PRO A 75 -9.27 -5.33 -23.49
CA PRO A 75 -8.55 -4.25 -24.15
C PRO A 75 -7.10 -4.15 -23.67
N HIS A 76 -6.82 -4.41 -22.40
CA HIS A 76 -5.44 -4.43 -21.89
C HIS A 76 -4.56 -5.49 -22.56
N ILE A 77 -5.09 -6.62 -23.02
CA ILE A 77 -4.28 -7.65 -23.68
C ILE A 77 -4.19 -7.43 -25.18
N VAL A 78 -5.32 -7.10 -25.82
CA VAL A 78 -5.39 -7.00 -27.29
C VAL A 78 -4.65 -5.77 -27.83
N PHE A 79 -4.50 -4.75 -27.00
CA PHE A 79 -4.19 -3.41 -27.48
C PHE A 79 -3.11 -2.67 -26.67
N ASN A 80 -2.42 -3.37 -25.79
CA ASN A 80 -1.34 -2.80 -25.01
C ASN A 80 -0.03 -2.86 -25.80
N ASP A 81 0.36 -1.71 -26.35
CA ASP A 81 1.63 -1.54 -27.08
C ASP A 81 2.82 -1.27 -26.14
N GLY A 82 2.62 -1.32 -24.81
CA GLY A 82 3.67 -1.15 -23.81
C GLY A 82 4.17 0.29 -23.64
N ASP A 83 3.51 1.27 -24.25
CA ASP A 83 3.89 2.68 -24.20
C ASP A 83 2.85 3.52 -23.43
N LEU A 84 3.24 3.90 -22.20
CA LEU A 84 2.51 4.78 -21.28
C LEU A 84 2.29 6.20 -21.81
N THR A 85 3.10 6.66 -22.77
CA THR A 85 3.09 8.05 -23.26
C THR A 85 2.21 8.27 -24.48
N ASN A 86 1.92 7.19 -25.20
CA ASN A 86 0.93 7.19 -26.25
C ASN A 86 -0.42 6.83 -25.63
N GLY A 87 -1.08 7.83 -25.04
CA GLY A 87 -2.45 7.75 -24.49
C GLY A 87 -3.46 7.30 -25.54
N LYS A 88 -3.46 6.02 -25.86
CA LYS A 88 -4.45 5.33 -26.66
C LYS A 88 -4.58 3.99 -25.97
N LEU A 89 -5.68 3.82 -25.24
CA LEU A 89 -6.50 2.62 -25.40
C LEU A 89 -6.28 2.14 -26.83
N GLY A 90 -5.49 1.10 -27.09
CA GLY A 90 -5.56 0.57 -28.44
C GLY A 90 -7.00 0.05 -28.59
N GLY A 91 -7.67 0.48 -29.66
CA GLY A 91 -9.11 0.44 -29.79
C GLY A 91 -9.75 1.84 -29.79
N PRO A 92 -10.92 2.03 -30.42
CA PRO A 92 -11.31 3.27 -31.11
C PRO A 92 -11.56 4.53 -30.25
N LEU A 93 -11.34 4.46 -28.93
CA LEU A 93 -11.66 5.53 -27.98
C LEU A 93 -10.37 6.24 -27.54
N MET A 94 -10.09 7.34 -28.23
CA MET A 94 -8.95 8.25 -28.08
C MET A 94 -8.56 8.56 -26.61
N GLY A 95 -7.28 8.46 -26.25
CA GLY A 95 -6.72 9.30 -25.17
C GLY A 95 -6.59 8.72 -23.77
N MET A 96 -7.32 7.65 -23.39
CA MET A 96 -7.40 7.29 -21.97
C MET A 96 -6.28 6.32 -21.52
N PRO A 97 -5.71 6.51 -20.33
CA PRO A 97 -4.70 5.61 -19.77
C PRO A 97 -5.30 4.24 -19.40
N ASN A 98 -4.49 3.19 -19.53
CA ASN A 98 -4.90 1.81 -19.30
C ASN A 98 -5.20 1.56 -17.81
N VAL A 99 -6.45 1.20 -17.49
CA VAL A 99 -6.90 1.02 -16.09
C VAL A 99 -6.11 -0.09 -15.39
N VAL A 100 -5.77 -1.18 -16.08
CA VAL A 100 -5.03 -2.30 -15.49
C VAL A 100 -3.63 -1.87 -15.08
N GLU A 101 -2.97 -1.10 -15.94
CA GLU A 101 -1.65 -0.56 -15.69
C GLU A 101 -1.66 0.47 -14.56
N ILE A 102 -2.65 1.35 -14.52
CA ILE A 102 -2.84 2.29 -13.40
C ILE A 102 -2.96 1.54 -12.08
N ILE A 103 -3.78 0.47 -12.03
CA ILE A 103 -3.92 -0.34 -10.82
C ILE A 103 -2.60 -1.02 -10.47
N ASN A 104 -1.93 -1.68 -11.42
CA ASN A 104 -0.66 -2.37 -11.16
C ASN A 104 0.44 -1.43 -10.66
N ASN A 105 0.48 -0.19 -11.16
CA ASN A 105 1.42 0.83 -10.69
C ASN A 105 1.00 1.47 -9.35
N SER A 106 -0.29 1.50 -9.05
CA SER A 106 -0.82 2.06 -7.79
C SER A 106 -0.81 1.05 -6.64
N LEU A 107 -0.94 -0.25 -6.92
CA LEU A 107 -1.06 -1.31 -5.92
C LEU A 107 0.14 -1.37 -4.97
N PRO A 108 1.41 -1.38 -5.43
CA PRO A 108 2.57 -1.38 -4.55
C PRO A 108 2.55 -0.19 -3.60
N SER A 109 2.31 1.01 -4.12
CA SER A 109 2.28 2.25 -3.35
C SER A 109 1.16 2.22 -2.29
N VAL A 110 -0.06 1.83 -2.66
CA VAL A 110 -1.18 1.72 -1.71
C VAL A 110 -0.92 0.65 -0.66
N ALA A 111 -0.34 -0.51 -1.04
CA ALA A 111 0.00 -1.57 -0.10
C ALA A 111 1.02 -1.09 0.94
N VAL A 112 2.04 -0.35 0.51
CA VAL A 112 3.04 0.28 1.39
C VAL A 112 2.35 1.21 2.40
N TRP A 113 1.40 2.04 1.96
CA TRP A 113 0.62 2.89 2.87
C TRP A 113 -0.26 2.11 3.85
N VAL A 114 -0.95 1.07 3.39
CA VAL A 114 -1.79 0.23 4.25
C VAL A 114 -0.95 -0.44 5.33
N VAL A 115 0.21 -1.00 4.98
CA VAL A 115 1.12 -1.62 5.95
C VAL A 115 1.67 -0.57 6.92
N ALA A 116 2.03 0.63 6.46
CA ALA A 116 2.48 1.73 7.31
C ALA A 116 1.43 2.10 8.37
N ILE A 117 0.17 2.26 7.95
CA ILE A 117 -0.95 2.59 8.83
C ILE A 117 -1.19 1.44 9.81
N LEU A 118 -1.16 0.18 9.35
CA LEU A 118 -1.31 -0.98 10.24
C LEU A 118 -0.19 -1.04 11.28
N MET A 119 1.07 -0.82 10.89
CA MET A 119 2.18 -0.76 11.83
C MET A 119 2.01 0.37 12.85
N LEU A 120 1.58 1.56 12.41
CA LEU A 120 1.30 2.68 13.30
C LEU A 120 0.18 2.33 14.30
N LEU A 121 -0.92 1.75 13.81
CA LEU A 121 -2.03 1.30 14.66
C LEU A 121 -1.59 0.21 15.64
N LEU A 122 -0.72 -0.71 15.23
CA LEU A 122 -0.14 -1.73 16.11
C LEU A 122 0.77 -1.11 17.17
N LEU A 123 1.62 -0.14 16.81
CA LEU A 123 2.45 0.56 17.80
C LEU A 123 1.60 1.32 18.81
N ILE A 124 0.57 2.03 18.35
CA ILE A 124 -0.37 2.73 19.22
C ILE A 124 -1.15 1.72 20.08
N GLY A 125 -1.60 0.59 19.53
CA GLY A 125 -2.31 -0.43 20.29
C GLY A 125 -1.42 -1.15 21.32
N LEU A 126 -0.17 -1.44 20.95
CA LEU A 126 0.80 -2.16 21.77
C LEU A 126 1.36 -1.29 22.91
N PHE A 127 1.58 -0.01 22.65
CA PHE A 127 2.22 0.91 23.61
C PHE A 127 1.26 1.96 24.20
N GLY A 128 0.04 2.06 23.69
CA GLY A 128 -0.90 3.15 23.97
C GLY A 128 -1.94 2.89 25.05
N ILE A 129 -1.82 1.83 25.85
CA ILE A 129 -2.76 1.59 26.96
C ILE A 129 -2.01 1.43 28.28
N GLU A 130 -2.09 2.53 29.04
CA GLU A 130 -2.09 2.72 30.51
C GLU A 130 -0.97 2.15 31.39
N GLY A 131 -0.64 2.97 32.40
CA GLY A 131 0.25 2.62 33.49
C GLY A 131 1.04 3.83 33.96
N ALA A 132 0.47 4.53 34.95
CA ALA A 132 1.01 5.71 35.64
C ALA A 132 2.30 5.37 36.41
N ALA A 133 3.40 5.18 35.69
CA ALA A 133 4.78 5.32 36.16
C ALA A 133 5.69 5.28 34.92
N GLY A 134 6.39 6.38 34.63
CA GLY A 134 7.30 6.46 33.47
C GLY A 134 6.72 7.06 32.18
N ALA A 135 5.66 7.87 32.27
CA ALA A 135 4.97 8.50 31.14
C ALA A 135 5.89 9.26 30.17
N SER A 136 7.00 9.86 30.63
CA SER A 136 7.93 10.58 29.76
C SER A 136 8.78 9.64 28.90
N LEU A 137 9.25 8.51 29.43
CA LEU A 137 10.12 7.58 28.70
C LEU A 137 9.33 6.80 27.63
N LYS A 138 8.09 6.41 27.95
CA LYS A 138 7.18 5.75 26.99
C LYS A 138 6.80 6.66 25.82
N LYS A 139 6.55 7.95 26.08
CA LYS A 139 6.28 8.95 25.02
C LYS A 139 7.45 9.10 24.04
N TRP A 140 8.68 9.10 24.55
CA TRP A 140 9.89 9.19 23.70
C TRP A 140 10.11 7.94 22.85
N ILE A 141 9.90 6.74 23.41
CA ILE A 141 10.03 5.48 22.67
C ILE A 141 9.01 5.41 21.54
N VAL A 142 7.74 5.78 21.80
CA VAL A 142 6.70 5.84 20.77
C VAL A 142 7.04 6.88 19.71
N GLY A 143 7.51 8.06 20.11
CA GLY A 143 7.94 9.11 19.16
C GLY A 143 9.06 8.65 18.22
N VAL A 144 10.11 8.01 18.75
CA VAL A 144 11.21 7.47 17.94
C VAL A 144 10.72 6.35 17.02
N ALA A 145 9.87 5.44 17.51
CA ALA A 145 9.31 4.37 16.70
C ALA A 145 8.47 4.92 15.53
N VAL A 146 7.64 5.95 15.77
CA VAL A 146 6.86 6.63 14.73
C VAL A 146 7.77 7.28 13.70
N VAL A 147 8.82 7.98 14.11
CA VAL A 147 9.78 8.63 13.19
C VAL A 147 10.51 7.59 12.34
N VAL A 148 10.98 6.49 12.94
CA VAL A 148 11.65 5.41 12.21
C VAL A 148 10.71 4.74 11.21
N VAL A 149 9.46 4.47 11.59
CA VAL A 149 8.46 3.90 10.68
C VAL A 149 8.17 4.88 9.53
N ILE A 150 7.91 6.15 9.82
CA ILE A 150 7.68 7.18 8.77
C ILE A 150 8.88 7.23 7.82
N TYR A 151 10.11 7.21 8.34
CA TYR A 151 11.32 7.23 7.51
C TYR A 151 11.42 6.01 6.59
N ILE A 152 11.24 4.80 7.13
CA ILE A 152 11.29 3.56 6.34
C ILE A 152 10.25 3.58 5.21
N PHE A 153 9.03 4.03 5.50
CA PHE A 153 7.95 4.06 4.50
C PHE A 153 8.12 5.16 3.46
N VAL A 154 8.56 6.36 3.85
CA VAL A 154 8.86 7.45 2.91
C VAL A 154 10.03 7.10 2.00
N SER A 155 11.04 6.41 2.55
CA SER A 155 12.17 5.88 1.78
C SER A 155 11.72 4.77 0.81
N ALA A 156 10.96 3.79 1.29
CA ALA A 156 10.50 2.66 0.48
C ALA A 156 9.51 3.05 -0.62
N ALA A 157 8.68 4.06 -0.39
CA ALA A 157 7.73 4.58 -1.38
C ALA A 157 8.41 5.42 -2.49
N GLY A 158 9.73 5.58 -2.46
CA GLY A 158 10.47 6.31 -3.49
C GLY A 158 10.19 7.82 -3.51
N TYR A 159 9.43 8.36 -2.56
CA TYR A 159 9.15 9.81 -2.49
C TYR A 159 10.42 10.64 -2.31
N LEU A 160 11.48 10.07 -1.73
CA LEU A 160 12.79 10.71 -1.65
C LEU A 160 13.39 10.95 -3.06
N GLN A 161 13.06 10.12 -4.05
CA GLN A 161 13.52 10.25 -5.44
C GLN A 161 12.78 11.34 -6.22
N ALA A 162 11.56 11.70 -5.80
CA ALA A 162 10.75 12.76 -6.41
C ALA A 162 11.04 14.16 -5.84
N LEU A 163 12.08 14.30 -5.01
CA LEU A 163 12.44 15.58 -4.42
C LEU A 163 13.02 16.55 -5.47
N PRO A 164 12.74 17.87 -5.35
CA PRO A 164 13.32 18.87 -6.25
C PRO A 164 14.84 18.81 -6.25
N GLN A 165 15.49 19.21 -7.35
CA GLN A 165 16.91 19.02 -7.60
C GLN A 165 17.83 19.55 -6.47
N SER A 166 17.38 20.55 -5.71
CA SER A 166 18.05 21.10 -4.52
C SER A 166 18.15 20.12 -3.35
N MET A 167 17.29 19.09 -3.31
CA MET A 167 17.25 18.02 -2.31
C MET A 167 17.73 16.66 -2.85
N SER A 168 18.34 16.64 -4.04
CA SER A 168 18.95 15.44 -4.63
C SER A 168 20.03 14.80 -3.74
N PHE A 169 20.64 15.58 -2.84
CA PHE A 169 21.57 15.05 -1.84
C PHE A 169 20.94 14.02 -0.89
N LEU A 170 19.61 14.01 -0.72
CA LEU A 170 18.87 13.02 0.08
C LEU A 170 18.59 11.71 -0.69
N GLN A 171 18.95 11.64 -1.97
CA GLN A 171 18.75 10.45 -2.82
C GLN A 171 19.99 9.56 -2.86
N ASP A 172 21.16 10.10 -2.54
CA ASP A 172 22.41 9.34 -2.49
C ASP A 172 22.40 8.40 -1.27
N PRO A 173 22.58 7.07 -1.45
CA PRO A 173 22.63 6.09 -0.36
C PRO A 173 23.63 6.45 0.73
N VAL A 174 24.77 7.05 0.36
CA VAL A 174 25.82 7.44 1.31
C VAL A 174 25.34 8.60 2.18
N ASN A 175 24.73 9.61 1.57
CA ASN A 175 24.21 10.76 2.30
C ASN A 175 23.00 10.40 3.17
N GLN A 176 22.15 9.47 2.71
CA GLN A 176 21.06 8.92 3.53
C GLN A 176 21.60 8.22 4.78
N ALA A 177 22.65 7.41 4.63
CA ALA A 177 23.28 6.73 5.76
C ALA A 177 23.89 7.75 6.75
N VAL A 178 24.60 8.77 6.25
CA VAL A 178 25.19 9.83 7.08
C VAL A 178 24.10 10.64 7.79
N LEU A 179 23.02 11.00 7.10
CA LEU A 179 21.90 11.73 7.68
C LEU A 179 21.19 10.91 8.76
N LEU A 180 20.99 9.61 8.52
CA LEU A 180 20.40 8.69 9.49
C LEU A 180 21.30 8.54 10.73
N ILE A 181 22.61 8.40 10.54
CA ILE A 181 23.57 8.37 11.65
C ILE A 181 23.51 9.67 12.44
N LEU A 182 23.52 10.83 11.77
CA LEU A 182 23.47 12.15 12.42
C LEU A 182 22.14 12.35 13.14
N LEU A 183 21.02 11.89 12.58
CA LEU A 183 19.71 11.92 13.20
C LEU A 183 19.66 11.03 14.45
N ILE A 184 20.13 9.78 14.38
CA ILE A 184 20.22 8.87 15.53
C ILE A 184 21.14 9.46 16.60
N PHE A 185 22.30 10.00 16.20
CA PHE A 185 23.27 10.59 17.11
C PHE A 185 22.74 11.87 17.78
N GLY A 186 22.04 12.71 17.02
CA GLY A 186 21.35 13.89 17.52
C GLY A 186 20.24 13.52 18.51
N ILE A 187 19.46 12.48 18.23
CA ILE A 187 18.46 11.93 19.15
C ILE A 187 19.14 11.42 20.43
N ILE A 188 20.28 10.72 20.32
CA ILE A 188 21.04 10.22 21.47
C ILE A 188 21.55 11.39 22.34
N ILE A 189 22.18 12.39 21.75
CA ILE A 189 22.68 13.58 22.48
C ILE A 189 21.52 14.30 23.15
N TRP A 190 20.46 14.58 22.40
CA TRP A 190 19.27 15.25 22.91
C TRP A 190 18.64 14.48 24.08
N PHE A 191 18.60 13.14 24.01
CA PHE A 191 18.10 12.27 25.07
C PHE A 191 19.00 12.24 26.31
N ILE A 192 20.32 12.25 26.13
CA ILE A 192 21.29 12.28 27.24
C ILE A 192 21.29 13.64 27.94
N VAL A 193 21.29 14.72 27.15
CA VAL A 193 21.32 16.10 27.66
C VAL A 193 19.99 16.49 28.31
N GLY A 194 18.85 16.00 27.79
CA GLY A 194 17.52 16.30 28.31
C GLY A 194 17.21 15.78 29.73
N ARG A 195 18.09 15.00 30.36
CA ARG A 195 17.91 14.48 31.73
C ARG A 195 18.62 15.31 32.82
N GLY A 196 19.32 16.39 32.46
CA GLY A 196 20.22 17.12 33.37
C GLY A 196 19.66 18.37 34.05
N GLY A 197 18.38 18.41 34.45
CA GLY A 197 17.81 19.64 35.04
C GLY A 197 16.64 19.40 35.99
N GLY A 198 16.92 18.93 37.21
CA GLY A 198 15.89 18.78 38.24
C GLY A 198 16.44 18.78 39.66
N GLY A 199 16.35 19.94 40.33
CA GLY A 199 16.26 20.05 41.79
C GLY A 199 17.57 20.29 42.55
N ARG A 200 17.91 21.56 42.80
CA ARG A 200 18.66 21.91 44.01
C ARG A 200 17.65 22.26 45.11
N PRO A 201 17.51 21.47 46.19
CA PRO A 201 16.77 21.93 47.35
C PRO A 201 17.57 23.06 48.02
N THR A 202 16.94 24.23 48.14
CA THR A 202 17.46 25.31 48.99
C THR A 202 17.30 24.89 50.45
N PRO A 203 18.37 24.92 51.27
CA PRO A 203 18.23 24.65 52.70
C PRO A 203 17.40 25.75 53.34
N SER A 204 16.33 25.35 54.04
CA SER A 204 15.54 26.24 54.89
C SER A 204 16.35 26.63 56.12
N THR A 205 16.57 27.93 56.31
CA THR A 205 16.90 28.54 57.61
C THR A 205 15.90 29.62 57.91
#